data_AF-L1JKN3-F1
#
_entry.id   AF-L1JKN3-F1
#
_cell.length_a   1.000
_cell.length_b   1.000
_cell.length_c   1.000
_cell.angle_alpha   90.00
_cell.angle_beta   90.00
_cell.angle_gamma   90.00
#
_symmetry.space_group_name_H-M   'P 1'
#
loop_
_entity.id
_entity.type
_entity.pdbx_description
1 polymer ?
#
loop_
_entity_poly.entity_id
_entity_poly.type
_entity_poly.pdbx_seq_one_letter_code
_entity_poly.pdbx_strand_id
1 'polypeptide(L)'
;MKDLNDRIIRTPLPPLQTMTDDPLRALRAIRFACRFDFQLDKELEDTLSMGEVRQALSSKVSKERVYTELNGMLTGPNPRRSLELLHSCGMFGVIFSVPETIKEDQLDPSWTSKAMAVVRKISSLDHQTLSQMLRKEDVQQQLVALHSLSPEWRRLVFLAAALTPLRSLSVEGGKKPLPLIEHVIRVALKGTIKDVQEVSVLLDCSEELRQVAASLPAHREDVELKLRAAKCLRRGGEQWRLALVLAAGELS
;
A
#
# COMPACT_ATOMS: atom_id res chain seq x y z
N MET A 1 26.51 -19.37 -10.07
CA MET A 1 26.79 -19.40 -8.61
C MET A 1 27.26 -18.05 -8.08
N LYS A 2 28.07 -17.28 -8.82
CA LYS A 2 28.56 -15.96 -8.38
C LYS A 2 27.45 -14.99 -7.96
N ASP A 3 26.45 -14.75 -8.80
CA ASP A 3 25.37 -13.78 -8.49
C ASP A 3 24.52 -14.17 -7.26
N LEU A 4 24.36 -15.47 -6.98
CA LEU A 4 23.66 -15.95 -5.79
C LEU A 4 24.47 -15.66 -4.51
N ASN A 5 25.80 -15.80 -4.59
CA ASN A 5 26.71 -15.44 -3.50
C ASN A 5 26.76 -13.92 -3.31
N ASP A 6 26.74 -13.17 -4.42
CA ASP A 6 26.78 -11.70 -4.44
C ASP A 6 25.40 -11.08 -4.13
N ARG A 7 24.34 -11.90 -4.01
CA ARG A 7 22.94 -11.47 -3.77
C ARG A 7 22.42 -10.51 -4.83
N ILE A 8 22.65 -10.82 -6.10
CA ILE A 8 22.25 -10.01 -7.25
C ILE A 8 21.17 -10.74 -8.06
N ILE A 9 20.10 -10.03 -8.40
CA ILE A 9 19.11 -10.43 -9.40
C ILE A 9 19.55 -9.86 -10.76
N ARG A 10 19.92 -10.75 -11.67
CA ARG A 10 20.32 -10.42 -13.04
C ARG A 10 19.57 -11.30 -14.04
N THR A 11 19.27 -10.76 -15.22
CA THR A 11 18.70 -11.53 -16.32
C THR A 11 19.79 -12.27 -17.11
N PRO A 12 19.54 -13.48 -17.63
CA PRO A 12 20.52 -14.20 -18.44
C PRO A 12 20.69 -13.61 -19.86
N LEU A 13 19.69 -12.87 -20.33
CA LEU A 13 19.67 -12.14 -21.60
C LEU A 13 19.62 -10.63 -21.30
N PRO A 14 19.81 -9.75 -22.31
CA PRO A 14 19.64 -8.31 -22.13
C PRO A 14 18.33 -7.99 -21.40
N PRO A 15 18.37 -7.17 -20.33
CA PRO A 15 17.19 -6.92 -19.50
C PRO A 15 16.01 -6.40 -20.32
N LEU A 16 16.25 -5.46 -21.25
CA LEU A 16 15.18 -4.85 -22.04
C LEU A 16 14.40 -5.91 -22.84
N GLN A 17 15.12 -6.74 -23.60
CA GLN A 17 14.52 -7.85 -24.35
C GLN A 17 13.74 -8.78 -23.42
N THR A 18 14.33 -9.15 -22.28
CA THR A 18 13.70 -10.06 -21.31
C THR A 18 12.40 -9.48 -20.76
N MET A 19 12.38 -8.18 -20.45
CA MET A 19 11.22 -7.47 -19.90
C MET A 19 10.17 -7.17 -20.98
N THR A 20 10.53 -7.01 -22.24
CA THR A 20 9.56 -6.80 -23.33
C THR A 20 8.89 -8.09 -23.79
N ASP A 21 9.62 -9.22 -23.74
CA ASP A 21 9.12 -10.55 -24.16
C ASP A 21 8.19 -11.15 -23.10
N ASP A 22 8.54 -11.04 -21.81
CA ASP A 22 7.71 -11.48 -20.69
C ASP A 22 7.69 -10.41 -19.58
N PRO A 23 6.83 -9.38 -19.70
CA PRO A 23 6.86 -8.23 -18.79
C PRO A 23 6.51 -8.54 -17.35
N LEU A 24 5.88 -9.70 -17.07
CA LEU A 24 5.65 -10.14 -15.69
C LEU A 24 6.98 -10.39 -14.95
N ARG A 25 8.08 -10.67 -15.69
CA ARG A 25 9.41 -10.85 -15.10
C ARG A 25 9.90 -9.61 -14.37
N ALA A 26 9.45 -8.41 -14.76
CA ALA A 26 9.76 -7.17 -14.06
C ALA A 26 9.25 -7.22 -12.60
N LEU A 27 7.97 -7.56 -12.43
CA LEU A 27 7.36 -7.68 -11.10
C LEU A 27 7.97 -8.84 -10.31
N ARG A 28 8.29 -9.96 -10.97
CA ARG A 28 8.96 -11.09 -10.31
C ARG A 28 10.36 -10.74 -9.83
N ALA A 29 11.14 -10.00 -10.61
CA ALA A 29 12.47 -9.55 -10.23
C ALA A 29 12.41 -8.66 -8.98
N ILE A 30 11.48 -7.69 -8.96
CA ILE A 30 11.25 -6.84 -7.77
C ILE A 30 10.83 -7.70 -6.57
N ARG A 31 9.88 -8.62 -6.74
CA ARG A 31 9.42 -9.50 -5.65
C ARG A 31 10.56 -10.35 -5.10
N PHE A 32 11.41 -10.93 -5.96
CA PHE A 32 12.54 -11.73 -5.52
C PHE A 32 13.63 -10.89 -4.85
N ALA A 33 13.95 -9.71 -5.39
CA ALA A 33 14.86 -8.77 -4.75
C ALA A 33 14.40 -8.45 -3.32
N CYS A 34 13.13 -8.15 -3.12
CA CYS A 34 12.58 -7.88 -1.79
C CYS A 34 12.46 -9.11 -0.90
N ARG A 35 12.10 -10.27 -1.45
CA ARG A 35 11.91 -11.52 -0.69
C ARG A 35 13.21 -12.07 -0.14
N PHE A 36 14.28 -12.05 -0.95
CA PHE A 36 15.57 -12.61 -0.59
C PHE A 36 16.56 -11.56 -0.10
N ASP A 37 16.14 -10.31 -0.04
CA ASP A 37 16.99 -9.16 0.26
C ASP A 37 18.21 -9.04 -0.67
N PHE A 38 17.95 -9.22 -1.97
CA PHE A 38 18.95 -9.12 -3.05
C PHE A 38 18.87 -7.75 -3.70
N GLN A 39 19.95 -7.33 -4.34
CA GLN A 39 19.97 -6.12 -5.18
C GLN A 39 19.61 -6.45 -6.62
N LEU A 40 18.97 -5.52 -7.31
CA LEU A 40 18.83 -5.62 -8.76
C LEU A 40 20.18 -5.22 -9.37
N ASP A 41 20.59 -5.94 -10.42
CA ASP A 41 21.68 -5.48 -11.26
C ASP A 41 21.36 -4.08 -11.83
N LYS A 42 22.38 -3.23 -11.99
CA LYS A 42 22.19 -1.83 -12.39
C LYS A 42 21.51 -1.69 -13.75
N GLU A 43 21.91 -2.52 -14.72
CA GLU A 43 21.30 -2.50 -16.07
C GLU A 43 19.83 -2.92 -16.01
N LEU A 44 19.51 -3.91 -15.16
CA LEU A 44 18.14 -4.34 -14.92
C LEU A 44 17.33 -3.22 -14.27
N GLU A 45 17.84 -2.58 -13.21
CA GLU A 45 17.14 -1.48 -12.52
C GLU A 45 16.82 -0.31 -13.46
N ASP A 46 17.78 0.09 -14.29
CA ASP A 46 17.60 1.16 -15.27
C ASP A 46 16.56 0.76 -16.33
N THR A 47 16.58 -0.50 -16.77
CA THR A 47 15.60 -1.06 -17.71
C THR A 47 14.18 -1.06 -17.14
N LEU A 48 14.00 -1.43 -15.85
CA LEU A 48 12.68 -1.43 -15.22
C LEU A 48 12.04 -0.03 -15.18
N SER A 49 12.86 1.02 -15.24
CA SER A 49 12.42 2.42 -15.26
C SER A 49 12.07 2.94 -16.66
N MET A 50 12.24 2.13 -17.72
CA MET A 50 11.94 2.53 -19.09
C MET A 50 10.43 2.51 -19.40
N GLY A 51 9.99 3.44 -20.24
CA GLY A 51 8.59 3.53 -20.68
C GLY A 51 8.11 2.29 -21.43
N GLU A 52 8.99 1.68 -22.21
CA GLU A 52 8.72 0.47 -23.00
C GLU A 52 8.34 -0.71 -22.11
N VAL A 53 9.02 -0.88 -20.97
CA VAL A 53 8.71 -1.94 -20.00
C VAL A 53 7.36 -1.68 -19.34
N ARG A 54 7.06 -0.43 -18.97
CA ARG A 54 5.74 -0.08 -18.41
C ARG A 54 4.61 -0.33 -19.41
N GLN A 55 4.80 0.06 -20.67
CA GLN A 55 3.83 -0.17 -21.73
C GLN A 55 3.64 -1.65 -22.03
N ALA A 56 4.72 -2.43 -22.04
CA ALA A 56 4.65 -3.88 -22.22
C ALA A 56 3.91 -4.54 -21.05
N LEU A 57 4.17 -4.11 -19.81
CA LEU A 57 3.48 -4.59 -18.62
C LEU A 57 1.97 -4.30 -18.69
N SER A 58 1.57 -3.08 -19.06
CA SER A 58 0.15 -2.70 -19.13
C SER A 58 -0.61 -3.37 -20.28
N SER A 59 0.07 -3.68 -21.40
CA SER A 59 -0.57 -4.22 -22.61
C SER A 59 -0.55 -5.75 -22.71
N LYS A 60 0.51 -6.41 -22.23
CA LYS A 60 0.72 -7.86 -22.43
C LYS A 60 0.42 -8.71 -21.20
N VAL A 61 0.27 -8.11 -20.01
CA VAL A 61 0.08 -8.85 -18.76
C VAL A 61 -1.31 -8.58 -18.20
N SER A 62 -2.03 -9.65 -17.87
CA SER A 62 -3.36 -9.50 -17.27
C SER A 62 -3.25 -8.93 -15.85
N LYS A 63 -4.28 -8.19 -15.45
CA LYS A 63 -4.37 -7.54 -14.14
C LYS A 63 -4.34 -8.55 -12.99
N GLU A 64 -4.90 -9.75 -13.19
CA GLU A 64 -4.88 -10.85 -12.22
C GLU A 64 -3.45 -11.35 -11.95
N ARG A 65 -2.62 -11.44 -13.00
CA ARG A 65 -1.21 -11.82 -12.86
C ARG A 65 -0.40 -10.74 -12.16
N VAL A 66 -0.65 -9.47 -12.48
CA VAL A 66 -0.05 -8.32 -11.77
C VAL A 66 -0.42 -8.36 -10.30
N TYR A 67 -1.70 -8.56 -9.97
CA TYR A 67 -2.18 -8.63 -8.59
C TYR A 67 -1.60 -9.82 -7.82
N THR A 68 -1.38 -10.95 -8.49
CA THR A 68 -0.73 -12.12 -7.88
C THR A 68 0.69 -11.78 -7.42
N GLU A 69 1.48 -11.09 -8.27
CA GLU A 69 2.83 -10.67 -7.88
C GLU A 69 2.80 -9.58 -6.80
N LEU A 70 1.87 -8.61 -6.88
CA LEU A 70 1.68 -7.60 -5.84
C LEU A 70 1.33 -8.23 -4.48
N ASN A 71 0.40 -9.18 -4.43
CA ASN A 71 0.07 -9.89 -3.20
C ASN A 71 1.29 -10.65 -2.65
N GLY A 72 2.09 -11.27 -3.51
CA GLY A 72 3.34 -11.91 -3.10
C GLY A 72 4.38 -10.94 -2.53
N MET A 73 4.41 -9.70 -3.00
CA MET A 73 5.24 -8.62 -2.43
C MET A 73 4.71 -8.17 -1.07
N LEU A 74 3.40 -7.93 -0.97
CA LEU A 74 2.75 -7.37 0.21
C LEU A 74 2.65 -8.35 1.39
N THR A 75 2.51 -9.65 1.10
CA THR A 75 2.58 -10.74 2.09
C THR A 75 4.02 -11.15 2.43
N GLY A 76 5.00 -10.67 1.66
CA GLY A 76 6.41 -10.99 1.82
C GLY A 76 7.06 -10.36 3.06
N PRO A 77 8.38 -10.59 3.24
CA PRO A 77 9.12 -10.04 4.37
C PRO A 77 9.27 -8.51 4.28
N ASN A 78 9.38 -7.95 3.07
CA ASN A 78 9.71 -6.54 2.85
C ASN A 78 8.68 -5.83 1.92
N PRO A 79 7.42 -5.64 2.37
CA PRO A 79 6.40 -4.96 1.57
C PRO A 79 6.73 -3.48 1.29
N ARG A 80 7.32 -2.78 2.27
CA ARG A 80 7.82 -1.40 2.11
C ARG A 80 8.75 -1.27 0.91
N ARG A 81 9.83 -2.07 0.92
CA ARG A 81 10.85 -2.07 -0.14
C ARG A 81 10.24 -2.41 -1.50
N SER A 82 9.27 -3.31 -1.52
CA SER A 82 8.57 -3.68 -2.76
C SER A 82 7.79 -2.50 -3.35
N LEU A 83 7.03 -1.79 -2.53
CA LEU A 83 6.30 -0.59 -2.96
C LEU A 83 7.25 0.54 -3.35
N GLU A 84 8.37 0.72 -2.63
CA GLU A 84 9.41 1.71 -2.96
C GLU A 84 10.05 1.42 -4.33
N LEU A 85 10.39 0.16 -4.64
CA LEU A 85 10.92 -0.23 -5.96
C LEU A 85 9.88 -0.07 -7.08
N LEU A 86 8.63 -0.44 -6.82
CA LEU A 86 7.55 -0.19 -7.80
C LEU A 86 7.38 1.29 -8.09
N HIS A 87 7.52 2.15 -7.07
CA HIS A 87 7.46 3.59 -7.21
C HIS A 87 8.67 4.14 -7.97
N SER A 88 9.90 3.74 -7.61
CA SER A 88 11.13 4.24 -8.26
C SER A 88 11.21 3.84 -9.74
N CYS A 89 10.73 2.65 -10.11
CA CYS A 89 10.65 2.20 -11.51
C CYS A 89 9.45 2.79 -12.27
N GLY A 90 8.60 3.60 -11.63
CA GLY A 90 7.40 4.19 -12.23
C GLY A 90 6.26 3.18 -12.50
N MET A 91 6.34 1.97 -11.95
CA MET A 91 5.33 0.92 -12.12
C MET A 91 4.13 1.09 -11.18
N PHE A 92 4.29 1.84 -10.09
CA PHE A 92 3.23 2.04 -9.09
C PHE A 92 1.92 2.57 -9.72
N GLY A 93 2.00 3.63 -10.54
CA GLY A 93 0.82 4.19 -11.22
C GLY A 93 0.20 3.28 -12.29
N VAL A 94 0.98 2.36 -12.85
CA VAL A 94 0.48 1.34 -13.80
C VAL A 94 -0.33 0.29 -13.06
N ILE A 95 0.16 -0.16 -11.90
CA ILE A 95 -0.47 -1.19 -11.07
C ILE A 95 -1.73 -0.64 -10.40
N PHE A 96 -1.62 0.52 -9.74
CA PHE A 96 -2.73 1.21 -9.08
C PHE A 96 -3.36 2.24 -10.05
N SER A 97 -3.73 1.78 -11.25
CA SER A 97 -4.28 2.64 -12.29
C SER A 97 -5.62 3.26 -11.87
N VAL A 98 -5.76 4.56 -12.10
CA VAL A 98 -6.96 5.36 -11.87
C VAL A 98 -7.66 5.54 -13.22
N PRO A 99 -9.01 5.52 -13.29
CA PRO A 99 -9.72 5.69 -14.55
C PRO A 99 -9.57 7.11 -15.10
N GLU A 100 -9.57 7.23 -16.43
CA GLU A 100 -9.47 8.52 -17.15
C GLU A 100 -10.62 9.49 -16.86
N THR A 101 -11.72 8.99 -16.28
CA THR A 101 -12.87 9.82 -15.88
C THR A 101 -12.59 10.68 -14.66
N ILE A 102 -11.57 10.36 -13.86
CA ILE A 102 -11.08 11.27 -12.82
C ILE A 102 -10.32 12.38 -13.52
N LYS A 103 -10.83 13.60 -13.42
CA LYS A 103 -10.18 14.76 -14.03
C LYS A 103 -8.83 15.04 -13.37
N GLU A 104 -7.87 15.51 -14.15
CA GLU A 104 -6.52 15.85 -13.66
C GLU A 104 -6.51 16.90 -12.55
N ASP A 105 -7.52 17.76 -12.47
CA ASP A 105 -7.68 18.75 -11.39
C ASP A 105 -8.12 18.12 -10.06
N GLN A 106 -8.70 16.92 -10.09
CA GLN A 106 -9.14 16.18 -8.90
C GLN A 106 -8.05 15.27 -8.33
N LEU A 107 -7.15 14.76 -9.19
CA LEU A 107 -6.08 13.87 -8.78
C LEU A 107 -4.78 14.64 -8.63
N ASP A 108 -4.27 14.71 -7.40
CA ASP A 108 -2.96 15.29 -7.14
C ASP A 108 -1.87 14.55 -7.95
N PRO A 109 -1.09 15.23 -8.82
CA PRO A 109 -0.02 14.58 -9.58
C PRO A 109 1.03 13.86 -8.72
N SER A 110 1.18 14.27 -7.47
CA SER A 110 2.09 13.68 -6.48
C SER A 110 1.46 12.58 -5.61
N TRP A 111 0.24 12.11 -5.93
CA TRP A 111 -0.48 11.12 -5.11
C TRP A 111 0.35 9.85 -4.85
N THR A 112 1.13 9.38 -5.81
CA THR A 112 2.02 8.22 -5.66
C THR A 112 3.11 8.47 -4.62
N SER A 113 3.67 9.68 -4.60
CA SER A 113 4.66 10.11 -3.61
C SER A 113 4.04 10.27 -2.22
N LYS A 114 2.80 10.78 -2.14
CA LYS A 114 2.02 10.82 -0.88
C LYS A 114 1.74 9.42 -0.33
N ALA A 115 1.39 8.47 -1.20
CA ALA A 115 1.24 7.07 -0.81
C ALA A 115 2.56 6.52 -0.24
N MET A 116 3.70 6.81 -0.88
CA MET A 116 5.00 6.38 -0.39
C MET A 116 5.38 7.02 0.95
N ALA A 117 4.97 8.27 1.21
CA ALA A 117 5.18 8.90 2.50
C ALA A 117 4.47 8.12 3.63
N VAL A 118 3.21 7.74 3.42
CA VAL A 118 2.45 6.89 4.37
C VAL A 118 3.11 5.53 4.52
N VAL A 119 3.46 4.85 3.41
CA VAL A 119 4.14 3.55 3.42
C VAL A 119 5.44 3.57 4.22
N ARG A 120 6.27 4.60 4.05
CA ARG A 120 7.51 4.77 4.82
C ARG A 120 7.23 5.01 6.28
N LYS A 121 6.27 5.89 6.59
CA LYS A 121 5.94 6.26 7.96
C LYS A 121 5.42 5.04 8.72
N ILE A 122 4.43 4.32 8.19
CA ILE A 122 3.93 3.10 8.85
C ILE A 122 5.05 2.11 9.11
N SER A 123 5.98 1.95 8.17
CA SER A 123 7.10 1.00 8.30
C SER A 123 8.14 1.42 9.33
N SER A 124 8.24 2.72 9.62
CA SER A 124 9.11 3.26 10.68
C SER A 124 8.48 3.24 12.07
N LEU A 125 7.17 2.94 12.16
CA LEU A 125 6.48 2.79 13.44
C LEU A 125 6.92 1.48 14.09
N ASP A 126 8.01 1.55 14.86
CA ASP A 126 8.39 0.48 15.77
C ASP A 126 7.49 0.48 17.01
N HIS A 127 7.59 -0.61 17.79
CA HIS A 127 6.80 -0.76 19.02
C HIS A 127 7.06 0.40 20.00
N GLN A 128 8.28 0.94 20.02
CA GLN A 128 8.66 2.04 20.90
C GLN A 128 8.00 3.37 20.50
N THR A 129 7.93 3.67 19.20
CA THR A 129 7.26 4.87 18.68
C THR A 129 5.76 4.77 18.91
N LEU A 130 5.16 3.62 18.61
CA LEU A 130 3.74 3.39 18.84
C LEU A 130 3.39 3.44 20.34
N SER A 131 4.25 2.89 21.21
CA SER A 131 4.03 2.92 22.65
C SER A 131 4.18 4.32 23.23
N GLN A 132 5.12 5.14 22.73
CA GLN A 132 5.26 6.55 23.12
C GLN A 132 4.06 7.41 22.72
N MET A 133 3.40 7.08 21.60
CA MET A 133 2.18 7.77 21.17
C MET A 133 0.96 7.45 22.06
N LEU A 134 1.00 6.35 22.82
CA LEU A 134 -0.12 5.89 23.64
C LEU A 134 0.19 6.00 25.14
N ARG A 135 -0.70 6.66 25.89
CA ARG A 135 -0.49 6.92 27.33
C ARG A 135 -0.83 5.75 28.26
N LYS A 136 -1.53 4.72 27.79
CA LYS A 136 -2.01 3.59 28.61
C LYS A 136 -1.25 2.31 28.31
N GLU A 137 -0.61 1.74 29.33
CA GLU A 137 0.18 0.50 29.24
C GLU A 137 -0.61 -0.68 28.65
N ASP A 138 -1.89 -0.85 29.01
CA ASP A 138 -2.73 -1.91 28.45
C ASP A 138 -2.89 -1.82 26.92
N VAL A 139 -2.91 -0.61 26.38
CA VAL A 139 -3.02 -0.39 24.93
C VAL A 139 -1.65 -0.58 24.27
N GLN A 140 -0.57 -0.20 24.95
CA GLN A 140 0.80 -0.44 24.50
C GLN A 140 1.08 -1.93 24.33
N GLN A 141 0.64 -2.77 25.28
CA GLN A 141 0.79 -4.23 25.20
C GLN A 141 -0.04 -4.86 24.07
N GLN A 142 -1.11 -4.20 23.64
CA GLN A 142 -1.96 -4.65 22.54
C GLN A 142 -1.51 -4.15 21.16
N LEU A 143 -0.51 -3.26 21.09
CA LEU A 143 0.07 -2.81 19.83
C LEU A 143 0.99 -3.90 19.26
N VAL A 144 0.59 -4.41 18.09
CA VAL A 144 1.40 -5.36 17.35
C VAL A 144 2.30 -4.56 16.42
N ALA A 145 3.62 -4.66 16.60
CA ALA A 145 4.57 -4.15 15.62
C ALA A 145 4.26 -4.73 14.24
N LEU A 146 4.39 -3.94 13.16
CA LEU A 146 4.05 -4.39 11.79
C LEU A 146 4.71 -5.73 11.41
N HIS A 147 5.92 -5.99 11.92
CA HIS A 147 6.65 -7.24 11.68
C HIS A 147 6.03 -8.47 12.34
N SER A 148 5.25 -8.28 13.41
CA SER A 148 4.55 -9.34 14.14
C SER A 148 3.14 -9.60 13.61
N LEU A 149 2.65 -8.80 12.65
CA LEU A 149 1.38 -9.05 11.98
C LEU A 149 1.46 -10.31 11.12
N SER A 150 0.32 -11.01 11.03
CA SER A 150 0.15 -12.08 10.03
C SER A 150 0.42 -11.53 8.62
N PRO A 151 0.90 -12.38 7.68
CA PRO A 151 1.14 -11.95 6.30
C PRO A 151 -0.07 -11.27 5.65
N GLU A 152 -1.28 -11.73 6.00
CA GLU A 152 -2.53 -11.18 5.48
C GLU A 152 -2.84 -9.79 6.03
N TRP A 153 -2.67 -9.58 7.34
CA TRP A 153 -2.88 -8.26 7.94
C TRP A 153 -1.83 -7.25 7.48
N ARG A 154 -0.59 -7.71 7.28
CA ARG A 154 0.46 -6.90 6.67
C ARG A 154 0.08 -6.51 5.24
N ARG A 155 -0.41 -7.46 4.45
CA ARG A 155 -0.89 -7.18 3.09
C ARG A 155 -1.97 -6.10 3.08
N LEU A 156 -2.98 -6.23 3.95
CA LEU A 156 -4.09 -5.29 4.04
C LEU A 156 -3.64 -3.88 4.43
N VAL A 157 -2.79 -3.73 5.46
CA VAL A 157 -2.37 -2.39 5.91
C VAL A 157 -1.49 -1.68 4.87
N PHE A 158 -0.61 -2.40 4.17
CA PHE A 158 0.20 -1.82 3.10
C PHE A 158 -0.63 -1.50 1.85
N LEU A 159 -1.63 -2.32 1.52
CA LEU A 159 -2.58 -2.02 0.46
C LEU A 159 -3.39 -0.76 0.78
N ALA A 160 -3.89 -0.64 2.02
CA ALA A 160 -4.58 0.56 2.48
C ALA A 160 -3.67 1.79 2.44
N ALA A 161 -2.43 1.69 2.93
CA ALA A 161 -1.44 2.77 2.89
C ALA A 161 -1.11 3.25 1.46
N ALA A 162 -1.00 2.31 0.51
CA ALA A 162 -0.78 2.62 -0.90
C ALA A 162 -1.96 3.40 -1.52
N LEU A 163 -3.17 3.19 -0.99
CA LEU A 163 -4.42 3.76 -1.49
C LEU A 163 -4.90 4.98 -0.70
N THR A 164 -4.28 5.31 0.44
CA THR A 164 -4.65 6.43 1.30
C THR A 164 -4.89 7.75 0.56
N PRO A 165 -4.05 8.18 -0.41
CA PRO A 165 -4.27 9.45 -1.12
C PRO A 165 -5.53 9.49 -1.98
N LEU A 166 -6.09 8.33 -2.33
CA LEU A 166 -7.23 8.19 -3.24
C LEU A 166 -8.58 8.11 -2.50
N ARG A 167 -8.58 8.08 -1.16
CA ARG A 167 -9.78 7.75 -0.35
C ARG A 167 -10.95 8.71 -0.50
N SER A 168 -10.69 9.99 -0.74
CA SER A 168 -11.72 11.03 -0.84
C SER A 168 -12.28 11.18 -2.26
N LEU A 169 -11.75 10.42 -3.22
CA LEU A 169 -12.12 10.52 -4.61
C LEU A 169 -13.19 9.48 -4.99
N SER A 170 -14.02 9.82 -5.96
CA SER A 170 -15.05 8.94 -6.49
C SER A 170 -15.14 9.08 -7.99
N VAL A 171 -15.47 7.99 -8.66
CA VAL A 171 -15.65 7.92 -10.10
C VAL A 171 -17.11 8.24 -10.44
N GLU A 172 -17.31 9.28 -11.24
CA GLU A 172 -18.61 9.62 -11.81
C GLU A 172 -18.85 8.77 -13.07
N GLY A 173 -20.02 8.14 -13.19
CA GLY A 173 -20.29 7.27 -14.34
C GLY A 173 -21.51 6.35 -14.24
N GLY A 174 -22.28 6.41 -13.14
CA GLY A 174 -23.51 5.63 -12.96
C GLY A 174 -24.53 6.33 -12.07
N LYS A 175 -25.63 5.64 -11.71
CA LYS A 175 -26.69 6.18 -10.83
C LYS A 175 -26.21 6.59 -9.43
N LYS A 176 -25.05 6.08 -8.99
CA LYS A 176 -24.37 6.45 -7.73
C LYS A 176 -22.87 6.59 -7.98
N PRO A 177 -22.20 7.56 -7.35
CA PRO A 177 -20.74 7.68 -7.41
C PRO A 177 -20.08 6.44 -6.80
N LEU A 178 -19.11 5.87 -7.51
CA LEU A 178 -18.35 4.70 -7.05
C LEU A 178 -17.06 5.20 -6.38
N PRO A 179 -16.77 4.82 -5.12
CA PRO A 179 -15.51 5.21 -4.48
C PRO A 179 -14.29 4.77 -5.31
N LEU A 180 -13.30 5.67 -5.46
CA LEU A 180 -12.13 5.38 -6.29
C LEU A 180 -11.34 4.17 -5.76
N ILE A 181 -11.29 3.99 -4.44
CA ILE A 181 -10.69 2.82 -3.78
C ILE A 181 -11.31 1.52 -4.29
N GLU A 182 -12.65 1.46 -4.35
CA GLU A 182 -13.35 0.29 -4.86
C GLU A 182 -13.01 0.06 -6.34
N HIS A 183 -12.96 1.12 -7.15
CA HIS A 183 -12.59 1.01 -8.55
C HIS A 183 -11.16 0.46 -8.70
N VAL A 184 -10.17 1.01 -8.00
CA VAL A 184 -8.78 0.56 -8.10
C VAL A 184 -8.66 -0.92 -7.70
N ILE A 185 -9.24 -1.31 -6.56
CA ILE A 185 -9.16 -2.71 -6.10
C ILE A 185 -9.87 -3.65 -7.09
N ARG A 186 -11.08 -3.34 -7.55
CA ARG A 186 -11.86 -4.26 -8.39
C ARG A 186 -11.43 -4.26 -9.86
N VAL A 187 -11.06 -3.11 -10.39
CA VAL A 187 -10.85 -2.90 -11.83
C VAL A 187 -9.37 -2.91 -12.18
N ALA A 188 -8.52 -2.21 -11.41
CA ALA A 188 -7.08 -2.16 -11.68
C ALA A 188 -6.35 -3.40 -11.13
N LEU A 189 -6.72 -3.83 -9.92
CA LEU A 189 -6.08 -4.99 -9.28
C LEU A 189 -6.86 -6.31 -9.46
N LYS A 190 -8.12 -6.28 -9.92
CA LYS A 190 -8.96 -7.51 -9.96
C LYS A 190 -9.02 -8.22 -8.59
N GLY A 191 -8.97 -7.44 -7.51
CA GLY A 191 -9.06 -7.91 -6.15
C GLY A 191 -10.46 -8.35 -5.75
N THR A 192 -10.59 -8.87 -4.54
CA THR A 192 -11.84 -9.44 -4.05
C THR A 192 -12.78 -8.38 -3.47
N ILE A 193 -14.07 -8.68 -3.36
CA ILE A 193 -15.03 -7.82 -2.65
C ILE A 193 -14.64 -7.68 -1.17
N LYS A 194 -14.08 -8.76 -0.59
CA LYS A 194 -13.57 -8.74 0.77
C LYS A 194 -12.45 -7.69 0.94
N ASP A 195 -11.50 -7.65 0.01
CA ASP A 195 -10.42 -6.64 0.01
C ASP A 195 -10.98 -5.21 0.01
N VAL A 196 -12.00 -4.95 -0.82
CA VAL A 196 -12.66 -3.63 -0.87
C VAL A 196 -13.24 -3.28 0.49
N GLN A 197 -13.98 -4.20 1.12
CA GLN A 197 -14.62 -3.96 2.40
C GLN A 197 -13.60 -3.72 3.50
N GLU A 198 -12.58 -4.57 3.62
CA GLU A 198 -11.56 -4.47 4.67
C GLU A 198 -10.72 -3.19 4.50
N VAL A 199 -10.26 -2.88 3.29
CA VAL A 199 -9.49 -1.65 3.03
C VAL A 199 -10.32 -0.39 3.27
N SER A 200 -11.60 -0.38 2.86
CA SER A 200 -12.48 0.77 3.10
C SER A 200 -12.71 0.99 4.60
N VAL A 201 -12.99 -0.08 5.35
CA VAL A 201 -13.14 0.00 6.81
C VAL A 201 -11.86 0.51 7.48
N LEU A 202 -10.69 0.04 7.04
CA LEU A 202 -9.40 0.52 7.56
C LEU A 202 -9.19 2.01 7.32
N LEU A 203 -9.45 2.47 6.09
CA LEU A 203 -9.28 3.88 5.72
C LEU A 203 -10.27 4.78 6.48
N ASP A 204 -11.55 4.40 6.55
CA ASP A 204 -12.58 5.15 7.28
C ASP A 204 -12.25 5.22 8.78
N CYS A 205 -11.85 4.09 9.38
CA CYS A 205 -11.46 4.05 10.78
C CYS A 205 -10.20 4.87 11.04
N SER A 206 -9.21 4.85 10.13
CA SER A 206 -7.98 5.64 10.29
C SER A 206 -8.27 7.15 10.28
N GLU A 207 -9.16 7.62 9.41
CA GLU A 207 -9.58 9.02 9.34
C GLU A 207 -10.33 9.42 10.61
N GLU A 208 -11.31 8.62 11.03
CA GLU A 208 -12.06 8.88 12.27
C GLU A 208 -11.14 8.94 13.50
N LEU A 209 -10.18 8.01 13.61
CA LEU A 209 -9.20 8.01 14.70
C LEU A 209 -8.32 9.26 14.68
N ARG A 210 -7.88 9.73 13.50
CA ARG A 210 -7.14 10.99 13.38
C ARG A 210 -7.96 12.20 13.82
N GLN A 211 -9.22 12.27 13.41
CA GLN A 211 -10.12 13.37 13.80
C GLN A 211 -10.37 13.37 15.32
N VAL A 212 -10.61 12.19 15.91
CA VAL A 212 -10.73 12.05 17.37
C VAL A 212 -9.44 12.46 18.07
N ALA A 213 -8.27 12.03 17.57
CA ALA A 213 -6.97 12.39 18.11
C ALA A 213 -6.71 13.90 18.09
N ALA A 214 -7.10 14.59 17.02
CA ALA A 214 -6.98 16.03 16.89
C ALA A 214 -7.89 16.80 17.86
N SER A 215 -9.09 16.29 18.16
CA SER A 215 -10.07 16.96 19.04
C SER A 215 -9.88 16.63 20.53
N LEU A 216 -9.17 15.55 20.86
CA LEU A 216 -8.94 15.08 22.24
C LEU A 216 -8.32 16.12 23.20
N PRO A 217 -7.35 16.97 22.79
CA PRO A 217 -6.77 17.97 23.69
C PRO A 217 -7.78 18.99 24.22
N ALA A 218 -8.78 19.36 23.41
CA ALA A 218 -9.80 20.36 23.77
C ALA A 218 -11.03 19.75 24.46
N HIS A 219 -11.29 18.45 24.29
CA HIS A 219 -12.58 17.83 24.62
C HIS A 219 -12.44 16.46 25.32
N ARG A 220 -11.57 16.35 26.34
CA ARG A 220 -11.30 15.07 27.02
C ARG A 220 -12.51 14.40 27.68
N GLU A 221 -13.48 15.18 28.13
CA GLU A 221 -14.68 14.69 28.81
C GLU A 221 -15.87 14.48 27.87
N ASP A 222 -15.73 14.83 26.59
CA ASP A 222 -16.80 14.75 25.61
C ASP A 222 -17.22 13.30 25.36
N VAL A 223 -18.47 13.02 25.73
CA VAL A 223 -19.11 11.72 25.60
C VAL A 223 -19.32 11.35 24.13
N GLU A 224 -19.56 12.32 23.26
CA GLU A 224 -19.79 12.11 21.83
C GLU A 224 -18.50 11.66 21.13
N LEU A 225 -17.37 12.30 21.45
CA LEU A 225 -16.06 11.87 20.95
C LEU A 225 -15.69 10.46 21.42
N LYS A 226 -15.95 10.14 22.69
CA LYS A 226 -15.74 8.78 23.22
C LYS A 226 -16.64 7.75 22.53
N LEU A 227 -17.90 8.09 22.29
CA LEU A 227 -18.84 7.22 21.58
C LEU A 227 -18.43 7.00 20.13
N ARG A 228 -17.95 8.05 19.45
CA ARG A 228 -17.42 7.97 18.09
C ARG A 228 -16.21 7.04 18.01
N ALA A 229 -15.23 7.22 18.90
CA ALA A 229 -14.08 6.33 19.02
C ALA A 229 -14.52 4.87 19.28
N ALA A 230 -15.44 4.65 20.21
CA ALA A 230 -15.96 3.30 20.50
C ALA A 230 -16.70 2.66 19.31
N LYS A 231 -17.47 3.45 18.55
CA LYS A 231 -18.11 2.99 17.30
C LYS A 231 -17.07 2.60 16.24
N CYS A 232 -16.04 3.42 16.07
CA CYS A 232 -14.92 3.14 15.16
C CYS A 232 -14.21 1.82 15.53
N LEU A 233 -13.85 1.64 16.81
CA LEU A 233 -13.20 0.42 17.28
C LEU A 233 -14.07 -0.83 17.08
N ARG A 234 -15.38 -0.73 17.32
CA ARG A 234 -16.33 -1.83 17.06
C ARG A 234 -16.42 -2.17 15.59
N ARG A 235 -16.48 -1.17 14.71
CA ARG A 235 -16.54 -1.37 13.25
C ARG A 235 -15.24 -1.98 12.71
N GLY A 236 -14.09 -1.55 13.24
CA GLY A 236 -12.79 -2.13 12.90
C GLY A 236 -12.61 -3.58 13.35
N GLY A 237 -13.42 -4.07 14.30
CA GLY A 237 -13.35 -5.45 14.76
C GLY A 237 -11.94 -5.83 15.21
N GLU A 238 -11.40 -6.95 14.74
CA GLU A 238 -10.01 -7.33 15.04
C GLU A 238 -8.95 -6.42 14.39
N GLN A 239 -9.34 -5.68 13.35
CA GLN A 239 -8.48 -4.87 12.50
C GLN A 239 -8.32 -3.42 12.97
N TRP A 240 -8.98 -3.00 14.07
CA TRP A 240 -8.89 -1.63 14.58
C TRP A 240 -7.43 -1.20 14.86
N ARG A 241 -6.58 -2.16 15.23
CA ARG A 241 -5.14 -1.95 15.44
C ARG A 241 -4.43 -1.51 14.17
N LEU A 242 -4.80 -2.09 13.03
CA LEU A 242 -4.25 -1.71 11.73
C LEU A 242 -4.69 -0.29 11.33
N ALA A 243 -5.94 0.08 11.63
CA ALA A 243 -6.43 1.43 11.41
C ALA A 243 -5.68 2.47 12.26
N LEU A 244 -5.28 2.11 13.49
CA LEU A 244 -4.46 2.97 14.34
C LEU A 244 -3.03 3.14 13.79
N VAL A 245 -2.41 2.05 13.34
CA VAL A 245 -1.09 2.12 12.67
C VAL A 245 -1.15 2.99 11.43
N LEU A 246 -2.20 2.83 10.61
CA LEU A 246 -2.42 3.64 9.42
C LEU A 246 -2.64 5.12 9.79
N ALA A 247 -3.49 5.41 10.78
CA ALA A 247 -3.72 6.76 11.28
C ALA A 247 -2.42 7.43 11.74
N ALA A 248 -1.57 6.73 12.49
CA ALA A 248 -0.26 7.24 12.92
C ALA A 248 0.69 7.49 11.74
N GLY A 249 0.62 6.64 10.70
CA GLY A 249 1.37 6.80 9.46
C GLY A 249 0.97 8.01 8.60
N GLU A 250 -0.20 8.58 8.87
CA GLU A 250 -0.76 9.71 8.13
C GLU A 250 -0.62 11.05 8.86
N LEU A 251 -0.33 11.03 10.16
CA LEU A 251 -0.03 12.26 10.90
C LEU A 251 1.23 12.90 10.29
N SER A 252 1.29 14.23 10.20
CA SER A 252 2.46 14.96 9.71
C SER A 252 3.49 15.08 10.83
#